data_AF-A0A4R1FS14-F1
#
_entry.id   AF-A0A4R1FS14-F1
#
_cell.length_a   1.000
_cell.length_b   1.000
_cell.length_c   1.000
_cell.angle_alpha   90.00
_cell.angle_beta   90.00
_cell.angle_gamma   90.00
#
_symmetry.space_group_name_H-M   'P 1'
#
loop_
_entity.id
_entity.type
_entity.pdbx_description
1 polymer ?
#
loop_
_entity_poly.entity_id
_entity_poly.type
_entity_poly.pdbx_seq_one_letter_code
_entity_poly.pdbx_strand_id
1 'polypeptide(L)'
;MHDGLFLVLCDAGARFGGWDVHGDELAAEGSAQLVLDGLRVYVEEAHGDGRHEVRRSDDGTLWISPPAEPGIRPIPEDGLEHEPRTETLPMGLVDVPSGTLVLALAYPPLNMTTDGDHAGVTHGEGERLDVVVGPGVLVITRERTAAGQTVALRFLQPHGA
;
A
#
# COMPACT_ATOMS: atom_id res chain seq x y z
N MET A 1 -16.25 12.50 3.83
CA MET A 1 -15.57 12.42 5.14
C MET A 1 -14.81 11.12 5.03
N HIS A 2 -13.48 11.21 4.88
CA HIS A 2 -12.63 10.04 4.78
C HIS A 2 -12.67 9.32 6.12
N ASP A 3 -12.88 8.00 6.13
CA ASP A 3 -12.98 7.21 7.37
C ASP A 3 -11.62 7.11 8.10
N GLY A 4 -10.59 7.75 7.55
CA GLY A 4 -9.32 8.04 8.20
C GLY A 4 -8.31 6.91 8.09
N LEU A 5 -8.68 5.74 7.58
CA LEU A 5 -7.74 4.64 7.40
C LEU A 5 -6.92 4.86 6.13
N PHE A 6 -5.61 4.68 6.23
CA PHE A 6 -4.72 4.73 5.08
C PHE A 6 -3.87 3.47 5.00
N LEU A 7 -3.76 2.88 3.81
CA LEU A 7 -2.76 1.88 3.48
C LEU A 7 -1.45 2.57 3.10
N VAL A 8 -0.38 2.25 3.81
CA VAL A 8 0.97 2.74 3.58
C VAL A 8 1.82 1.63 2.98
N LEU A 9 2.60 1.98 1.96
CA LEU A 9 3.62 1.13 1.33
C LEU A 9 4.99 1.81 1.43
N CYS A 10 5.93 1.23 2.18
CA CYS A 10 7.26 1.79 2.37
C CYS A 10 8.35 0.74 2.63
N ASP A 11 9.63 1.14 2.59
CA ASP A 11 10.75 0.30 3.02
C ASP A 11 10.72 0.03 4.53
N ALA A 12 11.15 -1.15 4.97
CA ALA A 12 11.22 -1.50 6.39
C ALA A 12 12.18 -0.62 7.21
N GLY A 13 13.17 0.01 6.57
CA GLY A 13 14.07 0.97 7.18
C GLY A 13 13.50 2.39 7.29
N ALA A 14 12.39 2.70 6.62
CA ALA A 14 11.74 4.00 6.71
C ALA A 14 11.05 4.16 8.07
N ARG A 15 11.17 5.34 8.68
CA ARG A 15 10.43 5.65 9.90
C ARG A 15 8.97 5.90 9.54
N PHE A 16 8.11 4.94 9.88
CA PHE A 16 6.68 4.97 9.62
C PHE A 16 5.89 5.90 10.57
N GLY A 17 6.56 6.82 11.27
CA GLY A 17 5.95 7.83 12.13
C GLY A 17 6.11 9.23 11.53
N GLY A 18 5.16 10.13 11.80
CA GLY A 18 5.21 11.52 11.32
C GLY A 18 4.13 11.90 10.31
N TRP A 19 3.12 11.07 10.05
CA TRP A 19 2.10 11.39 9.04
C TRP A 19 1.23 12.60 9.38
N ASP A 20 1.23 13.09 10.63
CA ASP A 20 0.62 14.37 10.99
C ASP A 20 1.19 15.55 10.17
N VAL A 21 2.45 15.47 9.72
CA VAL A 21 3.04 16.53 8.87
C VAL A 21 2.56 16.46 7.42
N HIS A 22 1.94 15.34 7.02
CA HIS A 22 1.38 15.08 5.70
C HIS A 22 -0.16 15.04 5.72
N GLY A 23 -0.79 15.38 6.86
CA GLY A 23 -2.24 15.22 7.06
C GLY A 23 -3.08 15.96 6.02
N ASP A 24 -2.65 17.14 5.58
CA ASP A 24 -3.35 17.91 4.54
C ASP A 24 -3.22 17.26 3.15
N GLU A 25 -2.07 16.64 2.86
CA GLU A 25 -1.81 15.94 1.59
C GLU A 25 -2.64 14.64 1.51
N LEU A 26 -2.72 13.92 2.63
CA LEU A 26 -3.52 12.70 2.78
C LEU A 26 -5.03 12.95 2.79
N ALA A 27 -5.47 14.10 3.33
CA ALA A 27 -6.88 14.45 3.37
C ALA A 27 -7.44 14.98 2.03
N ALA A 28 -6.56 15.41 1.12
CA ALA A 28 -6.95 15.98 -0.17
C ALA A 28 -7.01 14.94 -1.29
N GLU A 29 -6.18 13.90 -1.23
CA GLU A 29 -6.03 12.92 -2.30
C GLU A 29 -6.26 11.50 -1.74
N GLY A 30 -7.25 10.78 -2.29
CA GLY A 30 -7.51 9.37 -1.93
C GLY A 30 -6.31 8.44 -2.21
N SER A 31 -5.25 8.95 -2.83
CA SER A 31 -3.93 8.33 -2.86
C SER A 31 -2.84 9.35 -3.16
N ALA A 32 -1.68 9.23 -2.51
CA ALA A 32 -0.55 10.16 -2.67
C ALA A 32 0.80 9.44 -2.67
N GLN A 33 1.75 9.95 -3.46
CA GLN A 33 3.16 9.57 -3.35
C GLN A 33 3.88 10.59 -2.46
N LEU A 34 4.55 10.09 -1.42
CA LEU A 34 5.25 10.92 -0.44
C LEU A 34 6.75 10.55 -0.39
N VAL A 35 7.55 11.37 0.28
CA VAL A 35 8.97 11.10 0.52
C VAL A 35 9.23 11.08 2.02
N LEU A 36 9.61 9.90 2.54
CA LEU A 36 9.96 9.70 3.94
C LEU A 36 11.41 9.26 4.06
N ASP A 37 12.20 9.96 4.89
CA ASP A 37 13.63 9.70 5.06
C ASP A 37 14.41 9.65 3.72
N GLY A 38 13.95 10.40 2.71
CA GLY A 38 14.55 10.43 1.37
C GLY A 38 14.15 9.26 0.45
N LEU A 39 13.21 8.41 0.87
CA LEU A 39 12.67 7.29 0.10
C LEU A 39 11.26 7.60 -0.39
N ARG A 40 10.94 7.23 -1.62
CA ARG A 40 9.56 7.30 -2.12
C ARG A 40 8.71 6.25 -1.41
N VAL A 41 7.60 6.70 -0.86
CA VAL A 41 6.57 5.86 -0.26
C VAL A 41 5.24 6.15 -0.95
N TYR A 42 4.30 5.24 -0.80
CA TYR A 42 2.97 5.41 -1.35
C TYR A 42 1.91 5.26 -0.26
N VAL A 43 0.89 6.09 -0.33
CA VAL A 43 -0.26 6.05 0.57
C VAL A 43 -1.53 6.02 -0.25
N GLU A 44 -2.46 5.18 0.17
CA GLU A 44 -3.81 5.09 -0.38
C GLU A 44 -4.81 5.15 0.75
N GLU A 45 -5.96 5.80 0.53
CA GLU A 45 -7.08 5.68 1.44
C GLU A 45 -7.53 4.22 1.52
N ALA A 46 -7.52 3.65 2.72
CA ALA A 46 -8.08 2.35 2.97
C ALA A 46 -9.61 2.51 3.04
N HIS A 47 -10.28 2.08 1.98
CA HIS A 47 -11.73 2.12 1.93
C HIS A 47 -12.37 1.00 2.81
N GLY A 48 -13.66 1.11 3.12
CA GLY A 48 -14.44 -0.02 3.63
C GLY A 48 -14.10 -0.47 5.05
N ASP A 49 -13.92 -1.77 5.26
CA ASP A 49 -13.56 -2.34 6.58
C ASP A 49 -12.05 -2.30 6.86
N GLY A 50 -11.26 -1.68 5.97
CA GLY A 50 -9.80 -1.58 6.07
C GLY A 50 -9.06 -2.89 5.78
N ARG A 51 -9.75 -3.98 5.41
CA ARG A 51 -9.11 -5.26 5.14
C ARG A 51 -8.53 -5.32 3.74
N HIS A 52 -7.21 -5.49 3.68
CA HIS A 52 -6.48 -5.71 2.42
C HIS A 52 -5.98 -7.16 2.38
N GLU A 53 -6.21 -7.85 1.26
CA GLU A 53 -5.61 -9.15 1.02
C GLU A 53 -4.39 -8.99 0.12
N VAL A 54 -3.25 -9.54 0.56
CA VAL A 54 -1.99 -9.44 -0.16
C VAL A 54 -1.62 -10.82 -0.68
N ARG A 55 -1.35 -10.91 -1.98
CA ARG A 55 -0.98 -12.15 -2.66
C ARG A 55 0.29 -11.95 -3.46
N ARG A 56 1.09 -12.99 -3.58
CA ARG A 56 2.32 -12.99 -4.37
C ARG A 56 2.23 -14.03 -5.46
N SER A 57 2.46 -13.62 -6.69
CA SER A 57 2.58 -14.51 -7.86
C SER A 57 3.98 -15.08 -8.00
N ASP A 58 4.11 -16.14 -8.79
CA ASP A 58 5.38 -16.82 -9.08
C ASP A 58 6.40 -15.89 -9.77
N ASP A 59 5.93 -14.91 -10.56
CA ASP A 59 6.77 -13.91 -11.21
C ASP A 59 7.26 -12.80 -10.25
N GLY A 60 6.84 -12.85 -8.99
CA GLY A 60 7.19 -11.89 -7.96
C GLY A 60 6.26 -10.68 -7.87
N THR A 61 5.21 -10.58 -8.69
CA THR A 61 4.18 -9.54 -8.57
C THR A 61 3.47 -9.67 -7.22
N LEU A 62 3.31 -8.55 -6.52
CA LEU A 62 2.42 -8.47 -5.37
C LEU A 62 1.08 -7.87 -5.79
N TRP A 63 0.00 -8.52 -5.39
CA TRP A 63 -1.36 -8.06 -5.59
C TRP A 63 -1.94 -7.65 -4.24
N ILE A 64 -2.50 -6.45 -4.18
CA ILE A 64 -3.24 -5.96 -3.03
C ILE A 64 -4.69 -5.82 -3.49
N SER A 65 -5.55 -6.70 -3.00
CA SER A 65 -6.98 -6.64 -3.26
C SER A 65 -7.59 -5.50 -2.44
N PRO A 66 -8.32 -4.59 -3.09
CA PRO A 66 -9.07 -3.58 -2.36
C PRO A 66 -10.22 -4.25 -1.57
N PRO A 67 -10.68 -3.62 -0.49
CA PRO A 67 -11.87 -4.06 0.23
C PRO A 67 -13.11 -4.04 -0.69
N ALA A 68 -14.05 -4.94 -0.42
CA ALA A 68 -15.27 -5.06 -1.21
C ALA A 68 -16.32 -4.05 -0.76
N GLU A 69 -16.75 -3.16 -1.67
CA GLU A 69 -17.66 -2.05 -1.37
C GLU A 69 -18.66 -1.80 -2.51
N PRO A 70 -19.73 -1.02 -2.30
CA PRO A 70 -20.65 -0.64 -3.36
C PRO A 70 -19.93 0.02 -4.55
N GLY A 71 -19.81 -0.71 -5.66
CA GLY A 71 -19.13 -0.25 -6.88
C GLY A 71 -17.65 -0.63 -6.99
N ILE A 72 -17.06 -1.23 -5.96
CA ILE A 72 -15.68 -1.71 -5.94
C ILE A 72 -15.68 -3.20 -5.63
N ARG A 73 -15.14 -4.02 -6.54
CA ARG A 73 -14.98 -5.46 -6.35
C ARG A 73 -13.53 -5.85 -6.59
N PRO A 74 -12.93 -6.69 -5.74
CA PRO A 74 -11.61 -7.25 -6.03
C PRO A 74 -11.70 -8.19 -7.23
N ILE A 75 -10.61 -8.28 -7.99
CA ILE A 75 -10.44 -9.34 -8.99
C ILE A 75 -10.36 -10.68 -8.23
N PRO A 76 -11.10 -11.73 -8.65
CA PRO A 76 -10.96 -13.08 -8.09
C PRO A 76 -9.52 -13.59 -8.15
N GLU A 77 -9.12 -14.42 -7.19
CA GLU A 77 -7.76 -14.93 -7.08
C GLU A 77 -7.25 -15.60 -8.37
N ASP A 78 -8.07 -16.45 -8.98
CA ASP A 78 -7.78 -17.14 -10.24
C ASP A 78 -7.71 -16.20 -11.45
N GLY A 79 -8.29 -15.01 -11.33
CA GLY A 79 -8.25 -13.97 -12.36
C GLY A 79 -7.05 -13.03 -12.27
N LEU A 80 -6.33 -12.99 -11.14
CA LEU A 80 -5.23 -12.06 -10.92
C LEU A 80 -4.14 -12.17 -11.99
N GLU A 81 -3.78 -13.38 -12.42
CA GLU A 81 -2.70 -13.56 -13.40
C GLU A 81 -3.18 -13.67 -14.84
N HIS A 82 -4.45 -14.01 -15.06
CA HIS A 82 -4.92 -14.50 -16.36
C HIS A 82 -6.02 -13.65 -16.98
N GLU A 83 -6.80 -12.91 -16.20
CA GLU A 83 -7.85 -12.07 -16.77
C GLU A 83 -7.26 -10.89 -17.56
N PRO A 84 -7.79 -10.61 -18.77
CA PRO A 84 -7.32 -9.49 -19.57
C PRO A 84 -7.63 -8.17 -18.85
N ARG A 85 -6.61 -7.31 -18.79
CA ARG A 85 -6.77 -5.96 -18.23
C ARG A 85 -7.56 -5.09 -19.19
N THR A 86 -8.62 -4.47 -18.69
CA THR A 86 -9.37 -3.45 -19.42
C THR A 86 -8.74 -2.07 -19.22
N GLU A 87 -8.02 -1.87 -18.12
CA GLU A 87 -7.33 -0.62 -17.78
C GLU A 87 -6.15 -0.89 -16.83
N THR A 88 -5.06 -0.13 -17.01
CA THR A 88 -3.91 -0.09 -16.10
C THR A 88 -3.55 1.38 -15.86
N LEU A 89 -3.76 1.86 -14.64
CA LEU A 89 -3.50 3.23 -14.24
C LEU A 89 -2.23 3.29 -13.37
N PRO A 90 -1.22 4.09 -13.72
CA PRO A 90 -0.06 4.29 -12.86
C PRO A 90 -0.48 5.04 -11.59
N MET A 91 0.00 4.57 -10.44
CA MET A 91 -0.32 5.13 -9.12
C MET A 91 0.89 5.82 -8.49
N GLY A 92 2.07 5.20 -8.59
CA GLY A 92 3.28 5.73 -7.97
C GLY A 92 4.40 4.72 -7.92
N LEU A 93 5.44 5.06 -7.18
CA LEU A 93 6.65 4.26 -7.00
C LEU A 93 6.97 4.15 -5.49
N VAL A 94 7.56 3.02 -5.09
CA VAL A 94 8.09 2.82 -3.74
C VAL A 94 9.53 2.35 -3.82
N ASP A 95 10.42 3.02 -3.07
CA ASP A 95 11.81 2.62 -2.91
C ASP A 95 11.92 1.60 -1.78
N VAL A 96 12.57 0.46 -2.03
CA VAL A 96 12.74 -0.64 -1.06
C VAL A 96 14.22 -1.07 -0.98
N PRO A 97 15.15 -0.21 -0.55
CA PRO A 97 16.57 -0.54 -0.49
C PRO A 97 16.92 -1.65 0.51
N SER A 98 16.11 -1.87 1.56
CA SER A 98 16.31 -2.97 2.53
C SER A 98 15.94 -4.34 1.95
N GLY A 99 15.16 -4.34 0.87
CA GLY A 99 14.55 -5.52 0.28
C GLY A 99 13.32 -6.05 1.02
N THR A 100 12.83 -5.34 2.05
CA THR A 100 11.58 -5.65 2.75
C THR A 100 10.59 -4.51 2.58
N LEU A 101 9.48 -4.79 1.90
CA LEU A 101 8.35 -3.89 1.77
C LEU A 101 7.45 -4.04 3.00
N VAL A 102 7.08 -2.92 3.60
CA VAL A 102 6.08 -2.85 4.66
C VAL A 102 4.77 -2.38 4.07
N LEU A 103 3.69 -3.09 4.41
CA LEU A 103 2.32 -2.68 4.20
C LEU A 103 1.70 -2.44 5.57
N ALA A 104 1.21 -1.24 5.84
CA ALA A 104 0.65 -0.91 7.15
C ALA A 104 -0.64 -0.10 7.04
N LEU A 105 -1.55 -0.30 7.98
CA LEU A 105 -2.69 0.57 8.17
C LEU A 105 -2.31 1.73 9.12
N ALA A 106 -2.66 2.95 8.75
CA ALA A 106 -2.38 4.15 9.53
C ALA A 106 -3.70 4.82 9.97
N TYR A 107 -3.79 5.25 11.25
CA TYR A 107 -4.98 5.84 11.87
C TYR A 107 -4.73 7.30 12.36
N PRO A 108 -5.70 8.23 12.23
CA PRO A 108 -5.65 9.56 12.82
C PRO A 108 -6.00 9.56 14.33
N PRO A 109 -5.41 10.47 15.14
CA PRO A 109 -4.29 11.33 14.79
C PRO A 109 -3.01 10.50 14.65
N LEU A 110 -2.26 10.75 13.59
CA LEU A 110 -1.12 9.94 13.15
C LEU A 110 0.18 10.24 13.93
N ASN A 111 0.04 10.84 15.12
CA ASN A 111 0.90 10.68 16.27
C ASN A 111 0.03 10.68 17.54
N MET A 112 0.01 9.58 18.27
CA MET A 112 0.39 9.74 19.66
C MET A 112 1.77 9.11 19.80
N THR A 113 2.77 9.97 20.03
CA THR A 113 3.86 9.60 20.93
C THR A 113 3.22 9.04 22.17
N THR A 114 3.29 7.74 22.33
CA THR A 114 2.93 7.14 23.58
C THR A 114 4.13 7.26 24.51
N ASP A 115 4.28 8.46 25.03
CA ASP A 115 4.94 8.74 26.29
C ASP A 115 3.76 8.88 27.27
N GLY A 116 3.08 7.76 27.54
CA GLY A 116 1.77 7.71 28.21
C GLY A 116 1.06 6.39 27.94
N ASP A 117 0.01 6.08 28.72
CA ASP A 117 -0.68 4.79 28.95
C ASP A 117 -1.08 3.92 27.72
N HIS A 118 -0.76 4.32 26.50
CA HIS A 118 -1.00 3.56 25.27
C HIS A 118 0.28 3.11 24.55
N ALA A 119 1.47 3.31 25.13
CA ALA A 119 2.77 2.87 24.56
C ALA A 119 2.98 1.38 24.52
N GLY A 120 2.13 0.69 25.28
CA GLY A 120 2.04 -0.76 25.31
C GLY A 120 0.90 -1.31 24.47
N VAL A 121 0.22 -0.52 23.64
CA VAL A 121 -0.75 -1.07 22.69
C VAL A 121 0.04 -1.63 21.53
N THR A 122 0.47 -2.88 21.68
CA THR A 122 0.82 -3.78 20.58
C THR A 122 -0.12 -3.50 19.42
N HIS A 123 0.43 -3.01 18.30
CA HIS A 123 -0.22 -3.09 16.99
C HIS A 123 -0.87 -4.47 16.91
N GLY A 124 -2.18 -4.51 16.70
CA GLY A 124 -2.89 -5.79 16.63
C GLY A 124 -2.26 -6.65 15.54
N GLU A 125 -2.28 -7.98 15.70
CA GLU A 125 -1.99 -8.87 14.58
C GLU A 125 -2.85 -8.43 13.38
N GLY A 126 -2.22 -8.01 12.28
CA GLY A 126 -2.90 -7.58 11.04
C GLY A 126 -2.73 -6.12 10.62
N GLU A 127 -2.16 -5.24 11.44
CA GLU A 127 -1.99 -3.80 11.09
C GLU A 127 -0.70 -3.49 10.32
N ARG A 128 0.23 -4.44 10.32
CA ARG A 128 1.51 -4.37 9.62
C ARG A 128 1.85 -5.72 9.02
N LEU A 129 2.26 -5.71 7.76
CA LEU A 129 2.74 -6.87 7.01
C LEU A 129 4.09 -6.55 6.38
N ASP A 130 5.11 -7.34 6.73
CA ASP A 130 6.45 -7.23 6.16
C ASP A 130 6.62 -8.30 5.09
N VAL A 131 6.91 -7.89 3.85
CA VAL A 131 7.05 -8.75 2.68
C VAL A 131 8.46 -8.62 2.12
N VAL A 132 9.22 -9.72 2.15
CA VAL A 132 10.55 -9.78 1.55
C VAL A 132 10.43 -9.83 0.03
N VAL A 133 10.74 -8.71 -0.62
CA VAL A 133 10.66 -8.55 -2.09
C VAL A 133 12.03 -8.53 -2.77
N GLY A 134 13.09 -8.22 -2.02
CA GLY A 134 14.42 -7.93 -2.58
C GLY A 134 14.63 -6.44 -2.85
N PRO A 135 15.89 -5.96 -2.89
CA PRO A 135 16.16 -4.53 -2.97
C PRO A 135 15.81 -3.98 -4.36
N GLY A 136 15.15 -2.81 -4.41
CA GLY A 136 14.86 -2.14 -5.67
C GLY A 136 13.78 -1.08 -5.58
N VAL A 137 13.17 -0.78 -6.73
CA VAL A 137 12.04 0.15 -6.84
C VAL A 137 10.83 -0.64 -7.34
N LEU A 138 9.71 -0.53 -6.64
CA LEU A 138 8.44 -1.10 -7.05
C LEU A 138 7.60 -0.04 -7.77
N VAL A 139 7.02 -0.42 -8.90
CA VAL A 139 5.99 0.34 -9.62
C VAL A 139 4.64 -0.10 -9.11
N ILE A 140 3.78 0.86 -8.80
CA ILE A 140 2.41 0.64 -8.35
C ILE A 140 1.45 1.00 -9.47
N THR A 141 0.54 0.09 -9.79
CA THR A 141 -0.52 0.31 -10.76
C THR A 141 -1.87 -0.16 -10.24
N ARG A 142 -2.94 0.59 -10.53
CA ARG A 142 -4.32 0.12 -10.39
C ARG A 142 -4.72 -0.59 -11.66
N GLU A 143 -5.05 -1.86 -11.55
CA GLU A 143 -5.47 -2.66 -12.69
C GLU A 143 -6.95 -3.00 -12.57
N ARG A 144 -7.65 -2.96 -13.70
CA ARG A 144 -9.07 -3.32 -13.79
C ARG A 144 -9.28 -4.43 -14.81
N THR A 145 -10.22 -5.30 -14.51
CA THR A 145 -10.77 -6.32 -15.41
C THR A 145 -12.28 -6.17 -15.47
N ALA A 146 -12.94 -7.04 -16.22
CA ALA A 146 -14.40 -7.14 -16.20
C ALA A 146 -14.94 -7.61 -14.83
N ALA A 147 -14.14 -8.35 -14.05
CA ALA A 147 -14.55 -8.89 -12.75
C ALA A 147 -14.35 -7.91 -11.59
N GLY A 148 -13.31 -7.08 -11.65
CA GLY A 148 -12.99 -6.19 -10.54
C GLY A 148 -11.75 -5.33 -10.77
N GLN A 149 -11.15 -4.88 -9.66
CA GLN A 149 -9.91 -4.12 -9.66
C GLN A 149 -8.93 -4.63 -8.59
N THR A 150 -7.65 -4.34 -8.77
CA THR A 150 -6.56 -4.69 -7.84
C THR A 150 -5.46 -3.63 -7.90
N VAL A 151 -4.63 -3.56 -6.87
CA VAL A 151 -3.37 -2.81 -6.90
C VAL A 151 -2.24 -3.82 -7.11
N ALA A 152 -1.41 -3.57 -8.12
CA ALA A 152 -0.29 -4.43 -8.50
C ALA A 152 1.02 -3.72 -8.23
N LEU A 153 1.97 -4.43 -7.60
CA LEU A 153 3.33 -3.97 -7.37
C LEU A 153 4.30 -4.87 -8.09
N ARG A 154 5.17 -4.27 -8.91
CA ARG A 154 6.19 -4.99 -9.68
C ARG A 154 7.51 -4.26 -9.61
N PHE A 155 8.62 -4.98 -9.65
CA PHE A 155 9.91 -4.32 -9.80
C PHE A 155 9.93 -3.51 -11.09
N LEU A 156 10.37 -2.26 -10.97
CA LEU A 156 10.76 -1.45 -12.11
C LEU A 156 11.92 -2.18 -12.78
N GLN A 157 11.66 -2.83 -13.91
CA GLN A 157 12.73 -3.46 -14.65
C GLN A 157 13.71 -2.35 -15.06
N PRO A 158 15.02 -2.51 -14.78
CA PRO A 158 16.00 -1.60 -15.33
C PRO A 158 15.81 -1.65 -16.85
N HIS A 159 15.57 -0.49 -17.47
CA HIS A 159 15.53 -0.40 -18.93
C HIS A 159 16.77 -1.10 -19.47
N GLY A 160 16.55 -2.10 -20.32
CA GLY A 160 17.56 -3.08 -20.72
C GLY A 160 18.91 -2.43 -21.05
N ALA A 161 19.95 -3.01 -20.47
CA ALA A 161 21.32 -2.85 -20.95
C ALA A 161 21.47 -3.51 -22.33
#